data_AF-A0A2E6PS25-F1
#
_entry.id   AF-A0A2E6PS25-F1
#
_cell.length_a   1.000
_cell.length_b   1.000
_cell.length_c   1.000
_cell.angle_alpha   90.00
_cell.angle_beta   90.00
_cell.angle_gamma   90.00
#
_symmetry.space_group_name_H-M   'P 1'
#
loop_
_entity.id
_entity.type
_entity.pdbx_description
1 polymer ?
#
loop_
_entity_poly.entity_id
_entity_poly.type
_entity_poly.pdbx_seq_one_letter_code
_entity_poly.pdbx_strand_id
1 'polypeptide(L)'
;MKNFDRQQYNNPQQYAQEIKDKGCSGFCPVPWLSLGINNNGDYRMCVQAAANRKVRGVCKDDEDNVLSIENTSVVDARNSEIFKQTRRDMIAGKRSEHCQRCNAEDDAGSQSRRWVDMQRYWNLFDIDDAIKNTKADGSIKNEDFPLIDLDIRMDNTCNLKCRMCGPTESHQWYTEWMKTTGFTGFKSYGHRVALKMDKNRAKIVGDNPYQWTERVDVASILQRDAPDLQQMFVSGGEPLIIQQNYELLQSYIDAGTAHKMELDYNTNFTSVPQRILDLWKHFKQVNIGGSVDGVDAINNYIRHPSKWDQVVKNIHKLDNQSSDNVTCWLTYTWQILNVLDVTNLIEWILQQDFYKFNRYSQGPCFTYHPVHNPVHYSVTSLPKKTKQFVKEHFEQWKTGWLREWCNSKPNDYKMRNAYAPLKTATGKELKIITEWDHGIESLYNEICKSLDNMVAFMNSKDTTDALPEFMRITKILDKSRNEDFEKLCPIVAKDIKEHLNE
;
A
#
# COMPACT_ATOMS: atom_id res chain seq x y z
N MET A 1 -21.67 -15.15 5.32
CA MET A 1 -23.01 -14.66 4.92
C MET A 1 -23.97 -15.84 4.99
N LYS A 2 -25.01 -15.78 5.82
CA LYS A 2 -25.84 -16.96 6.13
C LYS A 2 -26.72 -17.45 4.94
N ASN A 3 -26.93 -16.61 3.92
CA ASN A 3 -27.95 -16.84 2.88
C ASN A 3 -27.48 -16.63 1.44
N PHE A 4 -26.18 -16.49 1.17
CA PHE A 4 -25.67 -16.27 -0.20
C PHE A 4 -25.58 -17.59 -0.97
N ASP A 5 -26.31 -17.71 -2.09
CA ASP A 5 -26.20 -18.84 -3.01
C ASP A 5 -25.09 -18.61 -4.04
N ARG A 6 -24.03 -19.42 -3.92
CA ARG A 6 -22.85 -19.36 -4.78
C ARG A 6 -23.07 -19.95 -6.17
N GLN A 7 -24.14 -20.72 -6.39
CA GLN A 7 -24.36 -21.41 -7.66
C GLN A 7 -24.71 -20.45 -8.81
N GLN A 8 -25.02 -19.19 -8.49
CA GLN A 8 -25.37 -18.17 -9.48
C GLN A 8 -24.18 -17.73 -10.35
N TYR A 9 -22.95 -17.79 -9.83
CA TYR A 9 -21.75 -17.28 -10.51
C TYR A 9 -20.71 -18.38 -10.73
N ASN A 10 -20.21 -18.53 -11.96
CA ASN A 10 -19.19 -19.54 -12.25
C ASN A 10 -17.76 -19.06 -11.91
N ASN A 11 -17.51 -17.75 -12.01
CA ASN A 11 -16.20 -17.14 -11.76
C ASN A 11 -16.31 -15.64 -11.42
N PRO A 12 -15.23 -15.03 -10.87
CA PRO A 12 -15.22 -13.61 -10.50
C PRO A 12 -15.46 -12.64 -11.66
N GLN A 13 -15.07 -13.01 -12.89
CA GLN A 13 -15.20 -12.14 -14.06
C GLN A 13 -16.67 -12.05 -14.51
N GLN A 14 -17.38 -13.18 -14.51
CA GLN A 14 -18.83 -13.24 -14.75
C GLN A 14 -19.56 -12.39 -13.70
N TYR A 15 -19.23 -12.57 -12.43
CA TYR A 15 -19.78 -11.76 -11.34
C TYR A 15 -19.60 -10.25 -11.59
N ALA A 16 -18.38 -9.82 -11.89
CA ALA A 16 -18.10 -8.41 -12.16
C ALA A 16 -18.85 -7.87 -13.38
N GLN A 17 -18.99 -8.68 -14.44
CA GLN A 17 -19.72 -8.30 -15.64
C GLN A 17 -21.23 -8.19 -15.38
N GLU A 18 -21.83 -9.14 -14.67
CA GLU A 18 -23.26 -9.10 -14.34
C GLU A 18 -23.61 -7.87 -13.49
N ILE A 19 -22.74 -7.47 -12.54
CA ILE A 19 -22.93 -6.23 -11.77
C ILE A 19 -22.89 -4.99 -12.67
N LYS A 20 -22.02 -4.98 -13.70
CA LYS A 20 -21.99 -3.90 -14.70
C LYS A 20 -23.28 -3.89 -15.54
N ASP A 21 -23.73 -5.06 -15.96
CA ASP A 21 -24.94 -5.23 -16.79
C ASP A 21 -26.22 -4.83 -16.04
N LYS A 22 -26.25 -5.04 -14.71
CA LYS A 22 -27.28 -4.50 -13.80
C LYS A 22 -27.23 -2.96 -13.65
N GLY A 23 -26.33 -2.26 -14.35
CA GLY A 23 -26.13 -0.81 -14.22
C GLY A 23 -25.48 -0.38 -12.90
N CYS A 24 -24.99 -1.33 -12.10
CA CYS A 24 -24.50 -1.09 -10.74
C CYS A 24 -22.98 -0.87 -10.70
N SER A 25 -22.45 -0.08 -11.64
CA SER A 25 -20.99 0.14 -11.79
C SER A 25 -20.32 0.79 -10.56
N GLY A 26 -21.11 1.35 -9.65
CA GLY A 26 -20.63 1.91 -8.37
C GLY A 26 -20.50 0.89 -7.24
N PHE A 27 -21.06 -0.30 -7.37
CA PHE A 27 -21.10 -1.30 -6.31
C PHE A 27 -19.70 -1.75 -5.89
N CYS A 28 -19.45 -1.80 -4.58
CA CYS A 28 -18.21 -2.27 -4.00
C CYS A 28 -18.54 -3.07 -2.73
N PRO A 29 -17.95 -4.23 -2.49
CA PRO A 29 -18.23 -4.99 -1.26
C PRO A 29 -17.64 -4.37 0.02
N VAL A 30 -16.64 -3.49 -0.12
CA VAL A 30 -15.86 -2.91 1.00
C VAL A 30 -16.72 -2.27 2.09
N PRO A 31 -17.72 -1.42 1.79
CA PRO A 31 -18.55 -0.83 2.83
C PRO A 31 -19.33 -1.85 3.66
N TRP A 32 -19.51 -3.10 3.19
CA TRP A 32 -20.16 -4.15 3.97
C TRP A 32 -19.19 -5.07 4.68
N LEU A 33 -17.99 -5.32 4.14
CA LEU A 33 -17.11 -6.36 4.68
C LEU A 33 -15.86 -5.86 5.40
N SER A 34 -15.56 -4.57 5.28
CA SER A 34 -14.27 -4.04 5.71
C SER A 34 -14.37 -2.78 6.58
N LEU A 35 -13.30 -2.51 7.32
CA LEU A 35 -13.06 -1.31 8.10
C LEU A 35 -11.56 -1.02 8.09
N GLY A 36 -11.19 0.27 8.17
CA GLY A 36 -9.81 0.67 8.39
C GLY A 36 -9.63 1.40 9.71
N ILE A 37 -8.43 1.31 10.27
CA ILE A 37 -7.97 2.04 11.45
C ILE A 37 -6.70 2.80 11.04
N ASN A 38 -6.72 4.11 11.24
CA ASN A 38 -5.58 4.98 11.01
C ASN A 38 -4.53 4.80 12.12
N ASN A 39 -3.30 5.20 11.83
CA ASN A 39 -2.17 5.26 12.77
C ASN A 39 -2.47 6.03 14.06
N ASN A 40 -3.48 6.89 14.05
CA ASN A 40 -3.93 7.67 15.20
C ASN A 40 -5.20 7.12 15.87
N GLY A 41 -5.60 5.88 15.56
CA GLY A 41 -6.76 5.20 16.16
C GLY A 41 -8.11 5.53 15.53
N ASP A 42 -8.18 6.55 14.65
CA ASP A 42 -9.40 6.94 13.96
C ASP A 42 -9.87 5.84 13.01
N TYR A 43 -11.15 5.53 13.04
CA TYR A 43 -11.76 4.67 12.04
C TYR A 43 -11.84 5.36 10.68
N ARG A 44 -11.65 4.58 9.61
CA ARG A 44 -11.87 4.99 8.22
C ARG A 44 -12.64 3.94 7.44
N MET A 45 -13.44 4.37 6.47
CA MET A 45 -14.21 3.46 5.61
C MET A 45 -13.32 2.63 4.69
N CYS A 46 -12.35 3.26 4.04
CA CYS A 46 -11.44 2.63 3.07
C CYS A 46 -10.20 3.50 2.85
N VAL A 47 -9.06 2.88 2.57
CA VAL A 47 -7.83 3.61 2.25
C VAL A 47 -7.99 4.55 1.03
N GLN A 48 -8.77 4.16 0.02
CA GLN A 48 -8.98 4.98 -1.18
C GLN A 48 -9.91 6.17 -0.94
N ALA A 49 -10.75 6.13 0.10
CA ALA A 49 -11.62 7.24 0.47
C ALA A 49 -10.81 8.46 0.98
N ALA A 50 -9.53 8.28 1.32
CA ALA A 50 -8.61 9.36 1.64
C ALA A 50 -8.45 10.38 0.48
N ALA A 51 -8.73 9.97 -0.76
CA ALA A 51 -8.70 10.86 -1.92
C ALA A 51 -9.81 11.93 -1.90
N ASN A 52 -10.93 11.68 -1.20
CA ASN A 52 -11.94 12.72 -0.97
C ASN A 52 -11.39 13.74 0.03
N ARG A 53 -11.00 14.93 -0.45
CA ARG A 53 -10.30 15.93 0.36
C ARG A 53 -11.11 16.49 1.53
N LYS A 54 -12.45 16.42 1.47
CA LYS A 54 -13.35 16.93 2.52
C LYS A 54 -13.40 15.97 3.70
N VAL A 55 -13.72 14.71 3.46
CA VAL A 55 -14.02 13.71 4.50
C VAL A 55 -12.84 12.76 4.76
N ARG A 56 -12.00 12.52 3.75
CA ARG A 56 -10.83 11.61 3.78
C ARG A 56 -11.13 10.19 4.26
N GLY A 57 -12.38 9.76 4.13
CA GLY A 57 -12.84 8.46 4.60
C GLY A 57 -13.00 8.32 6.11
N VAL A 58 -12.78 9.40 6.90
CA VAL A 58 -12.86 9.36 8.38
C VAL A 58 -14.29 9.10 8.82
N CYS A 59 -14.47 8.16 9.74
CA CYS A 59 -15.78 7.84 10.32
C CYS A 59 -16.15 8.87 11.40
N LYS A 60 -17.39 9.32 11.37
CA LYS A 60 -17.94 10.29 12.33
C LYS A 60 -19.34 9.88 12.79
N ASP A 61 -19.73 10.31 13.99
CA ASP A 61 -21.12 10.22 14.45
C ASP A 61 -21.99 11.32 13.81
N ASP A 62 -23.27 11.34 14.20
CA ASP A 62 -24.26 12.30 13.71
C ASP A 62 -24.01 13.74 14.26
N GLU A 63 -23.13 13.89 15.25
CA GLU A 63 -22.70 15.18 15.83
C GLU A 63 -21.37 15.69 15.22
N ASP A 64 -20.86 15.03 14.18
CA ASP A 64 -19.59 15.32 13.49
C ASP A 64 -18.32 15.03 14.33
N ASN A 65 -18.45 14.31 15.45
CA ASN A 65 -17.30 13.83 16.23
C ASN A 65 -16.64 12.64 15.54
N VAL A 66 -15.31 12.57 15.63
CA VAL A 66 -14.52 11.49 15.02
C VAL A 66 -14.64 10.21 15.84
N LEU A 67 -14.96 9.11 15.17
CA LEU A 67 -15.02 7.78 15.78
C LEU A 67 -13.64 7.14 15.79
N SER A 68 -13.25 6.59 16.93
CA SER A 68 -11.97 5.90 17.12
C SER A 68 -12.18 4.58 17.84
N ILE A 69 -11.19 3.69 17.73
CA ILE A 69 -11.19 2.42 18.47
C ILE A 69 -11.20 2.60 19.99
N GLU A 70 -10.76 3.76 20.49
CA GLU A 70 -10.73 4.06 21.93
C GLU A 70 -12.09 4.35 22.53
N ASN A 71 -13.02 4.88 21.74
CA ASN A 71 -14.31 5.38 22.23
C ASN A 71 -15.53 4.75 21.54
N THR A 72 -15.32 3.96 20.47
CA THR A 72 -16.42 3.45 19.63
C THR A 72 -16.20 1.98 19.28
N SER A 73 -17.26 1.17 19.40
CA SER A 73 -17.20 -0.23 18.96
C SER A 73 -17.00 -0.33 17.44
N VAL A 74 -16.40 -1.43 16.97
CA VAL A 74 -16.23 -1.66 15.52
C VAL A 74 -17.59 -1.73 14.82
N VAL A 75 -18.62 -2.25 15.50
CA VAL A 75 -19.98 -2.36 14.99
C VAL A 75 -20.60 -0.98 14.74
N ASP A 76 -20.45 -0.07 15.69
CA ASP A 76 -20.98 1.30 15.58
C ASP A 76 -20.21 2.10 14.52
N ALA A 77 -18.89 1.96 14.46
CA ALA A 77 -18.06 2.61 13.46
C ALA A 77 -18.47 2.25 12.01
N ARG A 78 -18.81 0.97 11.78
CA ARG A 78 -19.32 0.47 10.49
C ARG A 78 -20.75 0.93 10.17
N ASN A 79 -21.42 1.59 11.11
CA ASN A 79 -22.71 2.25 10.91
C ASN A 79 -22.61 3.78 11.05
N SER A 80 -21.41 4.35 10.91
CA SER A 80 -21.22 5.80 10.74
C SER A 80 -21.85 6.34 9.45
N GLU A 81 -22.07 7.65 9.39
CA GLU A 81 -22.80 8.27 8.27
C GLU A 81 -22.13 8.05 6.91
N ILE A 82 -20.79 8.05 6.86
CA ILE A 82 -20.07 7.77 5.62
C ILE A 82 -20.36 6.36 5.08
N PHE A 83 -20.42 5.34 5.95
CA PHE A 83 -20.76 3.99 5.55
C PHE A 83 -22.22 3.90 5.13
N LYS A 84 -23.14 4.44 5.94
CA LYS A 84 -24.58 4.47 5.65
C LYS A 84 -24.86 5.12 4.29
N GLN A 85 -24.31 6.32 4.04
CA GLN A 85 -24.45 7.04 2.77
C GLN A 85 -23.86 6.27 1.59
N THR A 86 -22.63 5.74 1.71
CA THR A 86 -22.02 4.97 0.62
C THR A 86 -22.83 3.72 0.26
N ARG A 87 -23.38 2.99 1.25
CA ARG A 87 -24.24 1.84 0.97
C ARG A 87 -25.54 2.24 0.27
N ARG A 88 -26.19 3.34 0.71
CA ARG A 88 -27.39 3.88 0.04
C ARG A 88 -27.11 4.26 -1.41
N ASP A 89 -25.98 4.94 -1.67
CA ASP A 89 -25.57 5.29 -3.04
C ASP A 89 -25.42 4.03 -3.90
N MET A 90 -24.68 3.03 -3.42
CA MET A 90 -24.38 1.81 -4.16
C MET A 90 -25.63 0.95 -4.43
N ILE A 91 -26.53 0.81 -3.44
CA ILE A 91 -27.82 0.13 -3.59
C ILE A 91 -28.71 0.85 -4.62
N ALA A 92 -28.65 2.18 -4.67
CA ALA A 92 -29.35 2.98 -5.68
C ALA A 92 -28.67 2.97 -7.05
N GLY A 93 -27.64 2.14 -7.28
CA GLY A 93 -26.87 2.07 -8.52
C GLY A 93 -25.93 3.26 -8.76
N LYS A 94 -25.73 4.13 -7.76
CA LYS A 94 -24.92 5.34 -7.86
C LYS A 94 -23.47 5.09 -7.46
N ARG A 95 -22.55 5.85 -8.06
CA ARG A 95 -21.16 5.95 -7.59
C ARG A 95 -21.08 6.97 -6.46
N SER A 96 -20.72 6.53 -5.26
CA SER A 96 -20.63 7.41 -4.10
C SER A 96 -19.54 8.48 -4.27
N GLU A 97 -19.80 9.70 -3.78
CA GLU A 97 -18.84 10.80 -3.79
C GLU A 97 -17.63 10.56 -2.89
N HIS A 98 -17.71 9.59 -1.97
CA HIS A 98 -16.59 9.18 -1.12
C HIS A 98 -15.55 8.33 -1.87
N CYS A 99 -15.91 7.81 -3.05
CA CYS A 99 -15.09 6.88 -3.85
C CYS A 99 -14.37 7.56 -5.03
N GLN A 100 -14.01 8.84 -4.93
CA GLN A 100 -13.53 9.67 -6.05
C GLN A 100 -12.38 9.06 -6.83
N ARG A 101 -11.40 8.47 -6.15
CA ARG A 101 -10.25 7.83 -6.81
C ARG A 101 -10.67 6.63 -7.64
N CYS A 102 -11.46 5.71 -7.07
CA CYS A 102 -11.92 4.54 -7.81
C CYS A 102 -12.79 4.96 -9.01
N ASN A 103 -13.66 5.96 -8.83
CA ASN A 103 -14.47 6.48 -9.92
C ASN A 103 -13.61 7.02 -11.07
N ALA A 104 -12.57 7.81 -10.76
CA ALA A 104 -11.64 8.34 -11.76
C ALA A 104 -10.81 7.25 -12.45
N GLU A 105 -10.35 6.24 -11.70
CA GLU A 105 -9.65 5.08 -12.25
C GLU A 105 -10.57 4.28 -13.20
N ASP A 106 -11.83 4.06 -12.81
CA ASP A 106 -12.82 3.36 -13.64
C ASP A 106 -13.18 4.14 -14.92
N ASP A 107 -13.35 5.47 -14.82
CA ASP A 107 -13.64 6.36 -15.95
C ASP A 107 -12.47 6.41 -16.95
N ALA A 108 -11.25 6.24 -16.45
CA ALA A 108 -10.04 6.11 -17.26
C ALA A 108 -9.84 4.70 -17.85
N GLY A 109 -10.79 3.77 -17.65
CA GLY A 109 -10.69 2.39 -18.11
C GLY A 109 -9.69 1.52 -17.35
N SER A 110 -9.19 1.99 -16.20
CA SER A 110 -8.30 1.23 -15.32
C SER A 110 -9.10 0.36 -14.34
N GLN A 111 -8.49 -0.72 -13.85
CA GLN A 111 -9.10 -1.51 -12.77
C GLN A 111 -8.84 -0.84 -11.42
N SER A 112 -9.84 -0.09 -10.92
CA SER A 112 -9.78 0.44 -9.56
C SER A 112 -9.81 -0.64 -8.49
N ARG A 113 -9.48 -0.27 -7.23
CA ARG A 113 -9.56 -1.18 -6.08
C ARG A 113 -10.95 -1.83 -5.93
N ARG A 114 -12.03 -1.16 -6.34
CA ARG A 114 -13.39 -1.72 -6.33
C ARG A 114 -13.45 -3.07 -7.05
N TRP A 115 -12.88 -3.15 -8.25
CA TRP A 115 -12.91 -4.38 -9.05
C TRP A 115 -12.06 -5.48 -8.43
N VAL A 116 -10.93 -5.11 -7.84
CA VAL A 116 -10.07 -6.05 -7.10
C VAL A 116 -10.83 -6.65 -5.91
N ASP A 117 -11.50 -5.82 -5.10
CA ASP A 117 -12.26 -6.30 -3.94
C ASP A 117 -13.53 -7.06 -4.35
N MET A 118 -14.17 -6.69 -5.45
CA MET A 118 -15.27 -7.48 -6.03
C MET A 118 -14.79 -8.88 -6.41
N GLN A 119 -13.64 -9.00 -7.09
CA GLN A 119 -13.09 -10.31 -7.43
C GLN A 119 -12.64 -11.09 -6.20
N ARG A 120 -12.21 -10.41 -5.14
CA ARG A 120 -11.80 -11.03 -3.88
C ARG A 120 -13.00 -11.61 -3.11
N TYR A 121 -14.11 -10.87 -3.06
CA TYR A 121 -15.26 -11.19 -2.21
C TYR A 121 -16.48 -11.71 -2.95
N TRP A 122 -16.36 -11.99 -4.26
CA TRP A 122 -17.45 -12.49 -5.11
C TRP A 122 -18.15 -13.75 -4.56
N ASN A 123 -17.43 -14.58 -3.78
CA ASN A 123 -17.96 -15.81 -3.19
C ASN A 123 -18.56 -15.60 -1.79
N LEU A 124 -18.61 -14.36 -1.30
CA LEU A 124 -19.14 -14.03 0.02
C LEU A 124 -20.56 -13.46 -0.06
N PHE A 125 -20.81 -12.49 -0.94
CA PHE A 125 -22.14 -11.92 -1.20
C PHE A 125 -22.19 -11.10 -2.49
N ASP A 126 -23.39 -10.72 -2.90
CA ASP A 126 -23.64 -9.85 -4.04
C ASP A 126 -24.50 -8.62 -3.71
N ILE A 127 -24.87 -7.86 -4.76
CA ILE A 127 -25.72 -6.69 -4.60
C ILE A 127 -27.16 -7.04 -4.20
N ASP A 128 -27.67 -8.22 -4.57
CA ASP A 128 -29.04 -8.62 -4.23
C ASP A 128 -29.12 -8.93 -2.71
N ASP A 129 -28.07 -9.55 -2.15
CA ASP A 129 -27.88 -9.66 -0.70
C ASP A 129 -27.76 -8.31 -0.01
N ALA A 130 -27.01 -7.38 -0.62
CA ALA A 130 -26.85 -6.02 -0.09
C ALA A 130 -28.20 -5.31 -0.01
N ILE A 131 -29.01 -5.38 -1.07
CA ILE A 131 -30.36 -4.79 -1.16
C ILE A 131 -31.29 -5.43 -0.12
N LYS A 132 -31.25 -6.76 0.00
CA LYS A 132 -32.16 -7.51 0.89
C LYS A 132 -31.89 -7.26 2.38
N ASN A 133 -30.61 -7.16 2.77
CA ASN A 133 -30.21 -7.18 4.18
C ASN A 133 -29.69 -5.83 4.71
N THR A 134 -29.61 -4.79 3.88
CA THR A 134 -29.29 -3.42 4.35
C THR A 134 -30.58 -2.66 4.64
N LYS A 135 -30.66 -1.96 5.77
CA LYS A 135 -31.84 -1.14 6.10
C LYS A 135 -31.95 0.08 5.19
N ALA A 136 -33.13 0.70 5.15
CA ALA A 136 -33.39 1.89 4.33
C ALA A 136 -32.45 3.07 4.63
N ASP A 137 -31.99 3.21 5.88
CA ASP A 137 -31.01 4.22 6.28
C ASP A 137 -29.55 3.84 5.95
N GLY A 138 -29.29 2.68 5.34
CA GLY A 138 -27.94 2.18 5.05
C GLY A 138 -27.27 1.44 6.21
N SER A 139 -27.94 1.30 7.36
CA SER A 139 -27.38 0.52 8.47
C SER A 139 -27.40 -0.98 8.20
N ILE A 140 -26.41 -1.68 8.75
CA ILE A 140 -26.28 -3.14 8.67
C ILE A 140 -26.23 -3.75 10.06
N LYS A 141 -26.55 -5.04 10.15
CA LYS A 141 -26.29 -5.86 11.33
C LYS A 141 -25.02 -6.68 11.10
N ASN A 142 -24.21 -6.85 12.15
CA ASN A 142 -22.94 -7.57 12.05
C ASN A 142 -23.16 -9.07 11.75
N GLU A 143 -24.29 -9.65 12.18
CA GLU A 143 -24.61 -11.06 11.92
C GLU A 143 -24.96 -11.32 10.45
N ASP A 144 -25.51 -10.30 9.78
CA ASP A 144 -25.83 -10.36 8.36
C ASP A 144 -24.56 -10.13 7.54
N PHE A 145 -23.72 -9.16 7.94
CA PHE A 145 -22.45 -8.80 7.30
C PHE A 145 -21.31 -8.75 8.33
N PRO A 146 -20.66 -9.89 8.64
CA PRO A 146 -19.52 -9.88 9.56
C PRO A 146 -18.35 -9.07 9.00
N LEU A 147 -17.53 -8.49 9.87
CA LEU A 147 -16.26 -7.88 9.45
C LEU A 147 -15.30 -9.00 9.04
N ILE A 148 -14.88 -9.01 7.77
CA ILE A 148 -14.00 -10.05 7.20
C ILE A 148 -12.59 -9.51 6.94
N ASP A 149 -12.45 -8.21 6.63
CA ASP A 149 -11.20 -7.56 6.21
C ASP A 149 -10.92 -6.27 7.01
N LEU A 150 -9.80 -6.23 7.70
CA LEU A 150 -9.36 -5.08 8.49
C LEU A 150 -8.05 -4.50 7.96
N ASP A 151 -8.04 -3.20 7.65
CA ASP A 151 -6.81 -2.44 7.39
C ASP A 151 -6.41 -1.68 8.66
N ILE A 152 -5.42 -2.18 9.39
CA ILE A 152 -4.97 -1.64 10.67
C ILE A 152 -3.57 -1.02 10.57
N ARG A 153 -3.47 0.20 11.11
CA ARG A 153 -2.20 0.91 11.31
C ARG A 153 -1.97 1.16 12.79
N MET A 154 -1.08 0.39 13.40
CA MET A 154 -0.92 0.38 14.87
C MET A 154 -0.49 1.73 15.44
N ASP A 155 0.50 2.38 14.86
CA ASP A 155 0.95 3.72 15.25
C ASP A 155 1.71 4.37 14.09
N ASN A 156 2.55 5.37 14.38
CA ASN A 156 3.51 5.93 13.43
C ASN A 156 4.99 5.67 13.82
N THR A 157 5.24 4.65 14.63
CA THR A 157 6.58 4.22 15.03
C THR A 157 7.30 3.60 13.85
N CYS A 158 8.23 4.35 13.23
CA CYS A 158 9.04 3.90 12.11
C CYS A 158 10.51 4.20 12.39
N ASN A 159 11.41 3.35 11.92
CA ASN A 159 12.85 3.58 12.00
C ASN A 159 13.42 4.35 10.81
N LEU A 160 12.57 4.75 9.85
CA LEU A 160 12.93 5.51 8.66
C LEU A 160 12.20 6.85 8.59
N LYS A 161 12.76 7.77 7.80
CA LYS A 161 12.19 9.06 7.42
C LYS A 161 12.30 9.24 5.90
N CYS A 162 11.63 8.36 5.16
CA CYS A 162 11.68 8.34 3.69
C CYS A 162 11.27 9.69 3.09
N ARG A 163 11.94 10.20 2.04
CA ARG A 163 11.78 11.58 1.52
C ARG A 163 10.34 11.98 1.17
N MET A 164 9.54 11.07 0.65
CA MET A 164 8.12 11.27 0.30
C MET A 164 7.13 11.16 1.49
N CYS A 165 7.61 10.72 2.65
CA CYS A 165 6.81 10.44 3.84
C CYS A 165 6.56 11.73 4.66
N GLY A 166 5.62 11.68 5.60
CA GLY A 166 5.30 12.79 6.49
C GLY A 166 5.37 12.43 7.98
N PRO A 167 5.10 13.41 8.87
CA PRO A 167 5.08 13.21 10.31
C PRO A 167 3.93 12.30 10.76
N THR A 168 2.88 12.16 9.95
CA THR A 168 1.81 11.20 10.19
C THR A 168 2.34 9.78 10.04
N GLU A 169 3.11 9.45 9.02
CA GLU A 169 3.50 8.06 8.71
C GLU A 169 4.78 7.62 9.46
N SER A 170 5.60 8.56 9.93
CA SER A 170 6.79 8.25 10.74
C SER A 170 7.11 9.33 11.77
N HIS A 171 7.24 8.95 13.03
CA HIS A 171 7.68 9.85 14.10
C HIS A 171 9.10 10.41 13.90
N GLN A 172 9.93 9.78 13.06
CA GLN A 172 11.27 10.29 12.72
C GLN A 172 11.20 11.60 11.92
N TRP A 173 10.05 11.90 11.31
CA TRP A 173 9.86 13.10 10.50
C TRP A 173 9.60 14.38 11.29
N TYR A 174 9.26 14.35 12.58
CA TYR A 174 8.82 15.56 13.30
C TYR A 174 9.81 16.73 13.22
N THR A 175 11.12 16.43 13.35
CA THR A 175 12.16 17.46 13.33
C THR A 175 12.32 18.04 11.93
N GLU A 176 12.31 17.19 10.92
CA GLU A 176 12.45 17.62 9.53
C GLU A 176 11.20 18.33 9.04
N TRP A 177 10.01 17.91 9.47
CA TRP A 177 8.76 18.61 9.22
C TRP A 177 8.82 20.08 9.68
N MET A 178 9.25 20.34 10.92
CA MET A 178 9.40 21.72 11.41
C MET A 178 10.43 22.50 10.59
N LYS A 179 11.53 21.87 10.17
CA LYS A 179 12.61 22.51 9.40
C LYS A 179 12.23 22.77 7.94
N THR A 180 11.52 21.86 7.29
CA THR A 180 11.16 21.95 5.87
C THR A 180 9.91 22.78 5.68
N THR A 181 8.96 22.81 6.62
CA THR A 181 7.69 23.53 6.47
C THR A 181 7.58 24.81 7.30
N GLY A 182 8.37 24.93 8.38
CA GLY A 182 8.22 26.01 9.37
C GLY A 182 7.03 25.81 10.33
N PHE A 183 6.20 24.78 10.15
CA PHE A 183 5.04 24.55 11.00
C PHE A 183 5.41 23.87 12.32
N THR A 184 4.86 24.38 13.43
CA THR A 184 5.00 23.80 14.78
C THR A 184 3.89 22.79 15.09
N GLY A 185 3.42 22.07 14.08
CA GLY A 185 2.32 21.13 14.18
C GLY A 185 1.84 20.68 12.80
N PHE A 186 0.94 19.70 12.77
CA PHE A 186 0.38 19.15 11.55
C PHE A 186 -1.01 18.56 11.79
N LYS A 187 -1.75 18.30 10.71
CA LYS A 187 -3.07 17.67 10.76
C LYS A 187 -2.93 16.16 10.59
N SER A 188 -3.42 15.39 11.56
CA SER A 188 -3.54 13.94 11.50
C SER A 188 -5.02 13.56 11.41
N TYR A 189 -5.55 13.45 10.19
CA TYR A 189 -6.97 13.18 9.96
C TYR A 189 -7.87 14.18 10.72
N GLY A 190 -8.62 13.72 11.72
CA GLY A 190 -9.47 14.55 12.58
C GLY A 190 -8.71 15.43 13.57
N HIS A 191 -7.43 15.16 13.80
CA HIS A 191 -6.66 15.71 14.91
C HIS A 191 -5.69 16.81 14.47
N ARG A 192 -5.41 17.74 15.37
CA ARG A 192 -4.29 18.70 15.25
C ARG A 192 -3.21 18.31 16.23
N VAL A 193 -2.04 17.93 15.72
CA VAL A 193 -0.88 17.54 16.52
C VAL A 193 0.05 18.74 16.63
N ALA A 194 0.32 19.19 17.85
CA ALA A 194 1.29 20.24 18.13
C ALA A 194 2.69 19.66 18.29
N LEU A 195 3.70 20.34 17.75
CA LEU A 195 5.11 19.99 17.87
C LEU A 195 5.87 21.10 18.59
N LYS A 196 6.82 20.70 19.43
CA LYS A 196 7.81 21.60 20.05
C LYS A 196 9.21 21.06 19.86
N MET A 197 10.14 21.96 19.57
CA MET A 197 11.55 21.62 19.54
C MET A 197 12.07 21.45 20.98
N ASP A 198 12.62 20.28 21.27
CA ASP A 198 13.36 19.98 22.49
C ASP A 198 14.83 19.75 22.11
N LYS A 199 15.65 20.77 22.36
CA LYS A 199 17.04 20.84 21.88
C LYS A 199 17.10 20.69 20.35
N ASN A 200 17.55 19.54 19.87
CA ASN A 200 17.74 19.25 18.44
C ASN A 200 16.69 18.28 17.87
N ARG A 201 15.66 17.91 18.66
CA ARG A 201 14.60 16.98 18.23
C ARG A 201 13.22 17.56 18.53
N ALA A 202 12.34 17.51 17.54
CA ALA A 202 10.94 17.84 17.74
C ALA A 202 10.19 16.68 18.39
N LYS A 203 9.24 17.01 19.26
CA LYS A 203 8.34 16.06 19.93
C LYS A 203 6.91 16.58 19.89
N ILE A 204 5.95 15.67 20.00
CA ILE A 204 4.54 16.01 20.20
C ILE A 204 4.37 16.68 21.56
N VAL A 205 3.49 17.68 21.62
CA VAL A 205 3.07 18.35 22.86
C VAL A 205 1.62 18.00 23.16
N GLY A 206 1.35 17.64 24.42
CA GLY A 206 0.02 17.27 24.87
C GLY A 206 -0.31 15.82 24.52
N ASP A 207 -1.58 15.57 24.22
CA ASP A 207 -2.05 14.23 23.89
C ASP A 207 -1.45 13.74 22.56
N ASN A 208 -0.93 12.51 22.59
CA ASN A 208 -0.32 11.88 21.45
C ASN A 208 -1.30 10.84 20.87
N PRO A 209 -1.94 11.14 19.73
CA PRO A 209 -2.95 10.24 19.19
C PRO A 209 -2.33 8.97 18.61
N TYR A 210 -1.01 8.92 18.40
CA TYR A 210 -0.30 7.72 17.92
C TYR A 210 -0.03 6.68 19.00
N GLN A 211 -0.34 6.96 20.27
CA GLN A 211 -0.20 6.01 21.38
C GLN A 211 -1.50 5.30 21.73
N TRP A 212 -2.49 5.32 20.84
CA TRP A 212 -3.80 4.71 21.07
C TRP A 212 -3.70 3.20 21.36
N THR A 213 -2.74 2.49 20.77
CA THR A 213 -2.49 1.07 21.02
C THR A 213 -1.95 0.77 22.43
N GLU A 214 -1.43 1.77 23.13
CA GLU A 214 -1.05 1.65 24.55
C GLU A 214 -2.26 1.84 25.49
N ARG A 215 -3.36 2.42 24.98
CA ARG A 215 -4.55 2.78 25.77
C ARG A 215 -5.69 1.77 25.65
N VAL A 216 -5.65 0.88 24.66
CA VAL A 216 -6.67 -0.15 24.44
C VAL A 216 -6.07 -1.52 24.20
N ASP A 217 -6.82 -2.55 24.58
CA ASP A 217 -6.54 -3.93 24.18
C ASP A 217 -7.17 -4.22 22.81
N VAL A 218 -6.37 -4.05 21.76
CA VAL A 218 -6.78 -4.26 20.36
C VAL A 218 -7.27 -5.69 20.14
N ALA A 219 -6.60 -6.68 20.73
CA ALA A 219 -6.95 -8.08 20.55
C ALA A 219 -8.34 -8.38 21.14
N SER A 220 -8.58 -7.95 22.38
CA SER A 220 -9.87 -8.12 23.04
C SER A 220 -11.01 -7.43 22.28
N ILE A 221 -10.77 -6.22 21.74
CA ILE A 221 -11.76 -5.50 20.93
C ILE A 221 -12.08 -6.28 19.64
N LEU A 222 -11.07 -6.70 18.90
CA LEU A 222 -11.27 -7.41 17.63
C LEU A 222 -11.89 -8.79 17.81
N GLN A 223 -11.51 -9.54 18.85
CA GLN A 223 -12.13 -10.84 19.16
C GLN A 223 -13.61 -10.70 19.55
N ARG A 224 -13.97 -9.60 20.24
CA ARG A 224 -15.37 -9.32 20.62
C ARG A 224 -16.20 -8.84 19.43
N ASP A 225 -15.72 -7.84 18.70
CA ASP A 225 -16.54 -7.14 17.69
C ASP A 225 -16.40 -7.73 16.27
N ALA A 226 -15.30 -8.44 16.00
CA ALA A 226 -14.98 -9.03 14.71
C ALA A 226 -14.50 -10.50 14.84
N PRO A 227 -15.30 -11.39 15.45
CA PRO A 227 -14.91 -12.79 15.69
C PRO A 227 -14.69 -13.59 14.40
N ASP A 228 -15.28 -13.15 13.29
CA ASP A 228 -15.19 -13.78 11.97
C ASP A 228 -14.11 -13.16 11.07
N LEU A 229 -13.24 -12.30 11.60
CA LEU A 229 -12.18 -11.64 10.83
C LEU A 229 -11.27 -12.69 10.16
N GLN A 230 -11.05 -12.55 8.85
CA GLN A 230 -10.29 -13.51 8.05
C GLN A 230 -9.05 -12.89 7.42
N GLN A 231 -8.96 -11.56 7.35
CA GLN A 231 -7.84 -10.86 6.76
C GLN A 231 -7.48 -9.62 7.56
N MET A 232 -6.18 -9.43 7.79
CA MET A 232 -5.63 -8.19 8.34
C MET A 232 -4.54 -7.64 7.42
N PHE A 233 -4.79 -6.46 6.86
CA PHE A 233 -3.77 -5.63 6.24
C PHE A 233 -3.10 -4.78 7.31
N VAL A 234 -1.84 -5.08 7.62
CA VAL A 234 -1.06 -4.45 8.68
C VAL A 234 -0.01 -3.51 8.06
N SER A 235 -0.13 -2.24 8.41
CA SER A 235 0.83 -1.20 8.04
C SER A 235 0.96 -0.18 9.19
N GLY A 236 1.43 1.04 8.91
CA GLY A 236 1.53 2.12 9.91
C GLY A 236 2.79 2.03 10.75
N GLY A 237 3.52 3.15 10.78
CA GLY A 237 4.93 3.14 11.15
C GLY A 237 5.67 2.08 10.33
N GLU A 238 6.49 1.29 11.02
CA GLU A 238 7.06 0.04 10.53
C GLU A 238 6.49 -1.12 11.36
N PRO A 239 5.57 -1.94 10.82
CA PRO A 239 4.85 -2.95 11.59
C PRO A 239 5.74 -4.02 12.22
N LEU A 240 6.93 -4.28 11.66
CA LEU A 240 7.83 -5.31 12.17
C LEU A 240 8.64 -4.87 13.41
N ILE A 241 8.57 -3.60 13.80
CA ILE A 241 9.22 -3.10 15.04
C ILE A 241 8.22 -2.72 16.14
N ILE A 242 6.94 -2.62 15.82
CA ILE A 242 5.88 -2.25 16.77
C ILE A 242 5.52 -3.46 17.63
N GLN A 243 5.62 -3.32 18.96
CA GLN A 243 5.44 -4.42 19.90
C GLN A 243 3.99 -4.93 19.93
N GLN A 244 3.01 -4.05 19.82
CA GLN A 244 1.58 -4.35 19.83
C GLN A 244 1.14 -5.21 18.63
N ASN A 245 1.88 -5.18 17.52
CA ASN A 245 1.67 -6.12 16.42
C ASN A 245 1.97 -7.56 16.87
N TYR A 246 3.05 -7.79 17.62
CA TYR A 246 3.39 -9.13 18.13
C TYR A 246 2.35 -9.64 19.13
N GLU A 247 1.88 -8.77 20.01
CA GLU A 247 0.83 -9.09 20.98
C GLU A 247 -0.49 -9.45 20.30
N LEU A 248 -0.89 -8.67 19.29
CA LEU A 248 -2.08 -8.99 18.49
C LEU A 248 -1.94 -10.36 17.82
N LEU A 249 -0.83 -10.62 17.13
CA LEU A 249 -0.63 -11.91 16.47
C LEU A 249 -0.62 -13.08 17.45
N GLN A 250 0.06 -12.93 18.60
CA GLN A 250 0.08 -13.95 19.65
C GLN A 250 -1.32 -14.25 20.18
N SER A 251 -2.17 -13.22 20.37
CA SER A 251 -3.54 -13.42 20.83
C SER A 251 -4.40 -14.30 19.89
N TYR A 252 -4.21 -14.19 18.57
CA TYR A 252 -4.91 -15.04 17.59
C TYR A 252 -4.37 -16.48 17.60
N ILE A 253 -3.09 -16.67 17.94
CA ILE A 253 -2.50 -18.00 18.13
C ILE A 253 -3.07 -18.63 19.38
N ASP A 254 -3.08 -17.90 20.49
CA ASP A 254 -3.58 -18.38 21.79
C ASP A 254 -5.09 -18.69 21.75
N ALA A 255 -5.86 -17.89 21.00
CA ALA A 255 -7.28 -18.14 20.75
C ALA A 255 -7.54 -19.31 19.78
N GLY A 256 -6.49 -19.89 19.17
CA GLY A 256 -6.61 -20.99 18.21
C GLY A 256 -7.23 -20.59 16.87
N THR A 257 -7.27 -19.30 16.53
CA THR A 257 -7.94 -18.78 15.31
C THR A 257 -6.96 -18.30 14.24
N ALA A 258 -5.66 -18.20 14.53
CA ALA A 258 -4.63 -17.75 13.58
C ALA A 258 -4.65 -18.51 12.23
N HIS A 259 -4.90 -19.83 12.24
CA HIS A 259 -4.94 -20.66 11.03
C HIS A 259 -6.07 -20.31 10.04
N LYS A 260 -7.01 -19.44 10.44
CA LYS A 260 -8.09 -18.91 9.60
C LYS A 260 -7.77 -17.52 9.02
N MET A 261 -6.74 -16.87 9.52
CA MET A 261 -6.40 -15.47 9.24
C MET A 261 -5.30 -15.34 8.19
N GLU A 262 -5.54 -14.52 7.18
CA GLU A 262 -4.54 -14.04 6.23
C GLU A 262 -3.96 -12.71 6.71
N LEU A 263 -2.63 -12.56 6.62
CA LEU A 263 -1.94 -11.33 6.95
C LEU A 263 -1.36 -10.72 5.69
N ASP A 264 -1.65 -9.45 5.44
CA ASP A 264 -1.00 -8.66 4.39
C ASP A 264 -0.16 -7.56 5.03
N TYR A 265 1.12 -7.45 4.69
CA TYR A 265 2.03 -6.46 5.26
C TYR A 265 2.55 -5.49 4.21
N ASN A 266 2.64 -4.21 4.59
CA ASN A 266 3.56 -3.26 3.98
C ASN A 266 4.65 -2.88 4.98
N THR A 267 5.90 -3.22 4.66
CA THR A 267 7.10 -2.98 5.49
C THR A 267 8.20 -2.28 4.67
N ASN A 268 9.27 -1.86 5.33
CA ASN A 268 10.48 -1.32 4.73
C ASN A 268 11.65 -2.32 4.63
N PHE A 269 11.49 -3.55 5.13
CA PHE A 269 12.51 -4.61 5.14
C PHE A 269 13.84 -4.28 5.83
N THR A 270 13.91 -3.21 6.62
CA THR A 270 15.15 -2.91 7.38
C THR A 270 15.30 -3.80 8.62
N SER A 271 14.22 -4.39 9.12
CA SER A 271 14.23 -5.31 10.25
C SER A 271 13.24 -6.46 10.02
N VAL A 272 13.74 -7.70 10.03
CA VAL A 272 12.91 -8.92 9.98
C VAL A 272 13.35 -9.86 11.11
N PRO A 273 12.85 -9.65 12.35
CA PRO A 273 13.23 -10.46 13.51
C PRO A 273 12.87 -11.94 13.35
N GLN A 274 13.58 -12.86 14.02
CA GLN A 274 13.21 -14.28 13.94
C GLN A 274 11.81 -14.54 14.53
N ARG A 275 11.47 -13.84 15.62
CA ARG A 275 10.16 -13.94 16.27
C ARG A 275 8.97 -13.71 15.34
N ILE A 276 9.06 -12.82 14.34
CA ILE A 276 7.93 -12.63 13.40
C ILE A 276 7.77 -13.82 12.46
N LEU A 277 8.88 -14.40 11.99
CA LEU A 277 8.84 -15.60 11.15
C LEU A 277 8.26 -16.80 11.90
N ASP A 278 8.51 -16.89 13.20
CA ASP A 278 7.95 -17.96 14.03
C ASP A 278 6.44 -17.80 14.22
N LEU A 279 5.95 -16.57 14.46
CA LEU A 279 4.51 -16.27 14.54
C LEU A 279 3.79 -16.58 13.23
N TRP A 280 4.36 -16.18 12.09
CA TRP A 280 3.73 -16.35 10.78
C TRP A 280 3.45 -17.80 10.40
N LYS A 281 4.16 -18.79 10.97
CA LYS A 281 3.90 -20.23 10.74
C LYS A 281 2.48 -20.66 11.12
N HIS A 282 1.84 -19.93 12.03
CA HIS A 282 0.51 -20.26 12.55
C HIS A 282 -0.63 -19.65 11.72
N PHE A 283 -0.33 -18.70 10.83
CA PHE A 283 -1.34 -17.96 10.07
C PHE A 283 -1.66 -18.63 8.73
N LYS A 284 -2.92 -18.54 8.28
CA LYS A 284 -3.37 -19.19 7.03
C LYS A 284 -2.45 -18.88 5.85
N GLN A 285 -2.11 -17.61 5.68
CA GLN A 285 -1.21 -17.10 4.65
C GLN A 285 -0.65 -15.76 5.11
N VAL A 286 0.58 -15.45 4.71
CA VAL A 286 1.20 -14.14 4.94
C VAL A 286 1.72 -13.63 3.61
N ASN A 287 1.25 -12.46 3.20
CA ASN A 287 1.68 -11.77 2.01
C ASN A 287 2.42 -10.51 2.46
N ILE A 288 3.71 -10.39 2.17
CA ILE A 288 4.51 -9.24 2.61
C ILE A 288 5.13 -8.45 1.46
N GLY A 289 4.70 -7.20 1.32
CA GLY A 289 5.25 -6.21 0.43
C GLY A 289 6.32 -5.37 1.13
N GLY A 290 7.53 -5.35 0.58
CA GLY A 290 8.60 -4.48 1.06
C GLY A 290 8.83 -3.31 0.15
N SER A 291 8.81 -2.12 0.72
CA SER A 291 9.10 -0.91 -0.04
C SER A 291 10.61 -0.72 -0.22
N VAL A 292 11.02 -0.78 -1.49
CA VAL A 292 12.39 -0.71 -1.97
C VAL A 292 12.35 0.27 -3.14
N ASP A 293 12.99 1.42 -2.99
CA ASP A 293 12.82 2.56 -3.89
C ASP A 293 14.08 2.83 -4.73
N GLY A 294 14.96 1.85 -4.84
CA GLY A 294 16.17 1.87 -5.65
C GLY A 294 17.15 0.78 -5.24
N VAL A 295 18.38 0.86 -5.76
CA VAL A 295 19.53 0.03 -5.35
C VAL A 295 20.61 0.88 -4.68
N ASP A 296 21.42 0.26 -3.83
CA ASP A 296 22.58 0.86 -3.17
C ASP A 296 22.30 2.26 -2.56
N ALA A 297 22.96 3.29 -3.07
CA ALA A 297 22.91 4.64 -2.55
C ALA A 297 21.56 5.32 -2.78
N ILE A 298 20.85 5.00 -3.88
CA ILE A 298 19.55 5.60 -4.19
C ILE A 298 18.50 5.16 -3.16
N ASN A 299 18.45 3.87 -2.82
CA ASN A 299 17.55 3.39 -1.76
C ASN A 299 17.87 4.02 -0.41
N ASN A 300 19.15 4.12 -0.04
CA ASN A 300 19.57 4.71 1.24
C ASN A 300 19.19 6.19 1.33
N TYR A 301 19.40 6.93 0.24
CA TYR A 301 19.10 8.35 0.12
C TYR A 301 17.60 8.66 0.21
N ILE A 302 16.79 7.85 -0.47
CA ILE A 302 15.33 7.99 -0.44
C ILE A 302 14.78 7.55 0.91
N ARG A 303 15.19 6.37 1.39
CA ARG A 303 14.66 5.70 2.58
C ARG A 303 15.56 5.89 3.79
N HIS A 304 16.06 7.11 4.02
CA HIS A 304 17.01 7.40 5.10
C HIS A 304 16.48 7.00 6.49
N PRO A 305 17.30 6.45 7.41
CA PRO A 305 18.72 6.11 7.27
C PRO A 305 18.93 4.63 6.89
N SER A 306 18.12 4.08 5.97
CA SER A 306 18.24 2.68 5.57
C SER A 306 19.65 2.33 5.08
N LYS A 307 19.95 1.03 5.12
CA LYS A 307 21.19 0.44 4.64
C LYS A 307 20.84 -0.66 3.67
N TRP A 308 21.19 -0.47 2.41
CA TRP A 308 20.88 -1.38 1.31
C TRP A 308 21.31 -2.82 1.62
N ASP A 309 22.55 -3.01 2.09
CA ASP A 309 23.05 -4.35 2.48
C ASP A 309 22.16 -5.04 3.52
N GLN A 310 21.61 -4.27 4.47
CA GLN A 310 20.71 -4.80 5.49
C GLN A 310 19.33 -5.15 4.91
N VAL A 311 18.83 -4.35 3.96
CA VAL A 311 17.61 -4.65 3.21
C VAL A 311 17.78 -5.92 2.38
N VAL A 312 18.88 -6.02 1.61
CA VAL A 312 19.24 -7.20 0.81
C VAL A 312 19.34 -8.44 1.69
N LYS A 313 20.04 -8.35 2.83
CA LYS A 313 20.13 -9.44 3.81
C LYS A 313 18.76 -9.91 4.30
N ASN A 314 17.85 -8.99 4.58
CA ASN A 314 16.50 -9.33 5.03
C ASN A 314 15.62 -9.89 3.91
N ILE A 315 15.77 -9.42 2.68
CA ILE A 315 15.12 -9.99 1.49
C ILE A 315 15.56 -11.45 1.31
N HIS A 316 16.87 -11.74 1.36
CA HIS A 316 17.35 -13.12 1.29
C HIS A 316 16.91 -13.97 2.49
N LYS A 317 16.82 -13.38 3.68
CA LYS A 317 16.27 -14.07 4.86
C LYS A 317 14.82 -14.50 4.60
N LEU A 318 13.98 -13.61 4.08
CA LEU A 318 12.60 -13.91 3.73
C LEU A 318 12.53 -14.97 2.63
N ASP A 319 13.32 -14.83 1.56
CA ASP A 319 13.31 -15.74 0.42
C ASP A 319 13.68 -17.19 0.82
N ASN A 320 14.68 -17.33 1.70
CA ASN A 320 15.27 -18.63 2.03
C ASN A 320 14.76 -19.25 3.34
N GLN A 321 14.27 -18.45 4.30
CA GLN A 321 13.99 -18.91 5.68
C GLN A 321 12.53 -18.73 6.11
N SER A 322 11.70 -18.00 5.36
CA SER A 322 10.28 -17.92 5.66
C SER A 322 9.58 -19.25 5.37
N SER A 323 8.46 -19.53 6.03
CA SER A 323 7.64 -20.72 5.78
C SER A 323 6.89 -20.63 4.44
N ASP A 324 6.35 -21.75 3.97
CA ASP A 324 5.72 -21.87 2.64
C ASP A 324 4.40 -21.11 2.50
N ASN A 325 3.81 -20.70 3.63
CA ASN A 325 2.66 -19.81 3.69
C ASN A 325 3.02 -18.33 3.57
N VAL A 326 4.31 -17.99 3.48
CA VAL A 326 4.79 -16.63 3.31
C VAL A 326 5.12 -16.37 1.83
N THR A 327 4.53 -15.32 1.28
CA THR A 327 4.82 -14.81 -0.06
C THR A 327 5.34 -13.39 0.05
N CYS A 328 6.29 -13.02 -0.81
CA CYS A 328 6.93 -11.72 -0.73
C CYS A 328 6.80 -10.98 -2.06
N TRP A 329 6.80 -9.66 -2.04
CA TRP A 329 7.03 -8.85 -3.24
C TRP A 329 7.71 -7.53 -2.88
N LEU A 330 8.30 -6.92 -3.89
CA LEU A 330 8.83 -5.58 -3.80
C LEU A 330 7.79 -4.56 -4.25
N THR A 331 7.71 -3.45 -3.54
CA THR A 331 6.92 -2.29 -3.95
C THR A 331 7.85 -1.10 -4.23
N TYR A 332 7.72 -0.49 -5.40
CA TYR A 332 8.58 0.59 -5.87
C TYR A 332 7.81 1.92 -5.92
N THR A 333 8.18 2.87 -5.07
CA THR A 333 7.57 4.21 -5.06
C THR A 333 8.28 5.08 -6.08
N TRP A 334 7.71 5.20 -7.28
CA TRP A 334 8.37 5.90 -8.38
C TRP A 334 8.21 7.42 -8.27
N GLN A 335 9.35 8.11 -8.27
CA GLN A 335 9.48 9.55 -8.00
C GLN A 335 10.67 10.16 -8.75
N ILE A 336 10.81 11.48 -8.70
CA ILE A 336 11.94 12.21 -9.32
C ILE A 336 13.29 11.61 -8.92
N LEU A 337 13.44 11.23 -7.65
CA LEU A 337 14.70 10.79 -7.05
C LEU A 337 15.21 9.43 -7.55
N ASN A 338 14.34 8.59 -8.10
CA ASN A 338 14.67 7.25 -8.59
C ASN A 338 14.13 7.03 -10.01
N VAL A 339 13.93 8.11 -10.78
CA VAL A 339 13.24 8.00 -12.07
C VAL A 339 13.97 7.09 -13.05
N LEU A 340 15.31 7.07 -13.00
CA LEU A 340 16.18 6.22 -13.83
C LEU A 340 16.51 4.88 -13.17
N ASP A 341 16.57 4.84 -11.83
CA ASP A 341 17.06 3.69 -11.04
C ASP A 341 16.12 2.47 -11.09
N VAL A 342 14.91 2.65 -11.64
CA VAL A 342 13.97 1.54 -11.88
C VAL A 342 14.61 0.45 -12.75
N THR A 343 15.43 0.84 -13.73
CA THR A 343 16.14 -0.12 -14.60
C THR A 343 17.16 -0.94 -13.80
N ASN A 344 17.98 -0.29 -12.96
CA ASN A 344 18.92 -0.97 -12.07
C ASN A 344 18.24 -1.92 -11.08
N LEU A 345 17.07 -1.54 -10.55
CA LEU A 345 16.30 -2.43 -9.66
C LEU A 345 15.80 -3.67 -10.41
N ILE A 346 15.32 -3.52 -11.65
CA ILE A 346 14.92 -4.67 -12.48
C ILE A 346 16.13 -5.58 -12.73
N GLU A 347 17.29 -5.02 -13.10
CA GLU A 347 18.51 -5.81 -13.29
C GLU A 347 18.87 -6.62 -12.05
N TRP A 348 18.87 -5.98 -10.88
CA TRP A 348 19.17 -6.63 -9.62
C TRP A 348 18.21 -7.79 -9.34
N ILE A 349 16.90 -7.60 -9.51
CA ILE A 349 15.88 -8.63 -9.29
C ILE A 349 16.08 -9.83 -10.21
N LEU A 350 16.30 -9.59 -11.50
CA LEU A 350 16.52 -10.64 -12.49
C LEU A 350 17.82 -11.42 -12.23
N GLN A 351 18.83 -10.77 -11.66
CA GLN A 351 20.09 -11.41 -11.25
C GLN A 351 19.97 -12.19 -9.94
N GLN A 352 19.13 -11.75 -8.99
CA GLN A 352 18.94 -12.47 -7.71
C GLN A 352 18.23 -13.81 -7.88
N ASP A 353 17.41 -13.96 -8.93
CA ASP A 353 16.67 -15.18 -9.24
C ASP A 353 15.89 -15.73 -8.02
N PHE A 354 15.11 -14.85 -7.41
CA PHE A 354 14.39 -15.14 -6.16
C PHE A 354 13.42 -16.31 -6.27
N TYR A 355 13.24 -17.02 -5.16
CA TYR A 355 12.32 -18.16 -5.09
C TYR A 355 10.91 -17.80 -4.63
N LYS A 356 10.72 -16.83 -3.72
CA LYS A 356 9.42 -16.48 -3.12
C LYS A 356 8.93 -15.07 -3.47
N PHE A 357 9.77 -14.24 -4.10
CA PHE A 357 9.45 -12.85 -4.40
C PHE A 357 8.67 -12.67 -5.71
N ASN A 358 7.81 -11.65 -5.73
CA ASN A 358 7.15 -11.08 -6.93
C ASN A 358 6.17 -12.02 -7.65
N ARG A 359 5.68 -13.05 -6.96
CA ARG A 359 4.62 -13.91 -7.50
C ARG A 359 3.25 -13.21 -7.49
N TYR A 360 3.01 -12.39 -6.47
CA TYR A 360 1.77 -11.62 -6.29
C TYR A 360 1.89 -10.14 -6.67
N SER A 361 3.02 -9.71 -7.23
CA SER A 361 3.17 -8.33 -7.70
C SER A 361 2.36 -8.06 -8.97
N GLN A 362 2.05 -6.79 -9.22
CA GLN A 362 1.34 -6.36 -10.41
C GLN A 362 2.18 -6.47 -11.70
N GLY A 363 3.50 -6.57 -11.57
CA GLY A 363 4.42 -6.85 -12.66
C GLY A 363 5.45 -7.91 -12.25
N PRO A 364 6.31 -8.35 -13.18
CA PRO A 364 7.24 -9.45 -12.95
C PRO A 364 8.31 -9.15 -11.89
N CYS A 365 8.69 -7.87 -11.73
CA CYS A 365 9.78 -7.46 -10.85
C CYS A 365 9.30 -6.79 -9.56
N PHE A 366 8.19 -6.04 -9.59
CA PHE A 366 7.65 -5.36 -8.42
C PHE A 366 6.24 -4.85 -8.74
N THR A 367 5.55 -4.41 -7.69
CA THR A 367 4.38 -3.52 -7.82
C THR A 367 4.87 -2.09 -7.73
N TYR A 368 4.57 -1.23 -8.71
CA TYR A 368 4.97 0.18 -8.62
C TYR A 368 3.82 1.09 -8.20
N HIS A 369 4.15 2.13 -7.44
CA HIS A 369 3.21 3.16 -7.00
C HIS A 369 3.82 4.53 -7.27
N PRO A 370 3.33 5.29 -8.27
CA PRO A 370 3.87 6.62 -8.50
C PRO A 370 3.47 7.57 -7.36
N VAL A 371 4.36 8.51 -7.03
CA VAL A 371 4.04 9.56 -6.05
C VAL A 371 2.99 10.50 -6.62
N HIS A 372 1.77 10.46 -6.08
CA HIS A 372 0.73 11.44 -6.39
C HIS A 372 0.80 12.66 -5.47
N ASN A 373 1.13 12.44 -4.20
CA ASN A 373 1.37 13.45 -3.18
C ASN A 373 2.54 13.00 -2.28
N PRO A 374 3.41 13.92 -1.84
CA PRO A 374 3.39 15.34 -2.18
C PRO A 374 3.82 15.58 -3.64
N VAL A 375 3.15 16.52 -4.31
CA VAL A 375 3.29 16.70 -5.77
C VAL A 375 4.72 17.01 -6.20
N HIS A 376 5.51 17.68 -5.37
CA HIS A 376 6.91 18.02 -5.67
C HIS A 376 7.83 16.80 -5.83
N TYR A 377 7.47 15.60 -5.35
CA TYR A 377 8.22 14.37 -5.63
C TYR A 377 7.68 13.59 -6.83
N SER A 378 6.53 13.98 -7.39
CA SER A 378 5.91 13.30 -8.53
C SER A 378 6.79 13.40 -9.78
N VAL A 379 6.95 12.29 -10.50
CA VAL A 379 7.61 12.27 -11.82
C VAL A 379 6.92 13.19 -12.84
N THR A 380 5.63 13.51 -12.62
CA THR A 380 4.89 14.45 -13.47
C THR A 380 5.40 15.89 -13.38
N SER A 381 6.20 16.20 -12.35
CA SER A 381 6.86 17.50 -12.18
C SER A 381 8.20 17.61 -12.90
N LEU A 382 8.70 16.55 -13.54
CA LEU A 382 9.96 16.62 -14.29
C LEU A 382 9.85 17.59 -15.49
N PRO A 383 10.91 18.36 -15.80
CA PRO A 383 10.95 19.16 -17.03
C PRO A 383 10.76 18.29 -18.28
N LYS A 384 10.19 18.86 -19.34
CA LYS A 384 9.96 18.15 -20.62
C LYS A 384 11.23 17.49 -21.16
N LYS A 385 12.36 18.19 -21.08
CA LYS A 385 13.69 17.70 -21.49
C LYS A 385 14.05 16.40 -20.75
N THR A 386 13.88 16.38 -19.43
CA THR A 386 14.16 15.20 -18.60
C THR A 386 13.17 14.07 -18.86
N LYS A 387 11.88 14.37 -19.05
CA LYS A 387 10.88 13.35 -19.43
C LYS A 387 11.23 12.65 -20.74
N GLN A 388 11.73 13.41 -21.72
CA GLN A 388 12.21 12.84 -22.99
C GLN A 388 13.45 11.97 -22.77
N PHE A 389 14.42 12.43 -21.97
CA PHE A 389 15.60 11.65 -21.62
C PHE A 389 15.25 10.31 -20.93
N VAL A 390 14.31 10.32 -19.98
CA VAL A 390 13.85 9.10 -19.30
C VAL A 390 13.24 8.10 -20.29
N LYS A 391 12.42 8.58 -21.24
CA LYS A 391 11.85 7.74 -22.29
C LYS A 391 12.94 7.11 -23.15
N GLU A 392 13.91 7.91 -23.61
CA GLU A 392 15.04 7.42 -24.42
C GLU A 392 15.90 6.41 -23.65
N HIS A 393 16.18 6.67 -22.37
CA HIS A 393 16.89 5.75 -21.48
C HIS A 393 16.16 4.40 -21.38
N PHE A 394 14.84 4.40 -21.18
CA PHE A 394 14.07 3.16 -21.14
C PHE A 394 14.05 2.42 -22.47
N GLU A 395 13.92 3.11 -23.61
CA GLU A 395 13.98 2.45 -24.93
C GLU A 395 15.34 1.81 -25.19
N GLN A 396 16.43 2.52 -24.88
CA GLN A 396 17.79 1.99 -25.02
C GLN A 396 18.02 0.80 -24.09
N TRP A 397 17.55 0.87 -22.85
CA TRP A 397 17.68 -0.23 -21.89
C TRP A 397 16.85 -1.46 -22.29
N LYS A 398 15.61 -1.27 -22.77
CA LYS A 398 14.74 -2.35 -23.28
C LYS A 398 15.39 -3.08 -24.45
N THR A 399 15.91 -2.34 -25.43
CA THR A 399 16.48 -2.91 -26.67
C THR A 399 17.92 -3.38 -26.53
N GLY A 400 18.67 -2.87 -25.54
CA GLY A 400 20.01 -3.29 -25.17
C GLY A 400 19.99 -4.34 -24.06
N TRP A 401 20.29 -3.92 -22.83
CA TRP A 401 20.54 -4.81 -21.69
C TRP A 401 19.44 -5.85 -21.48
N LEU A 402 18.16 -5.46 -21.47
CA LEU A 402 17.07 -6.41 -21.22
C LEU A 402 16.97 -7.45 -22.33
N ARG A 403 17.08 -7.02 -23.59
CA ARG A 403 17.04 -7.92 -24.75
C ARG A 403 18.22 -8.88 -24.73
N GLU A 404 19.43 -8.40 -24.42
CA GLU A 404 20.62 -9.24 -24.29
C GLU A 404 20.47 -10.26 -23.15
N TRP A 405 19.97 -9.84 -21.99
CA TRP A 405 19.68 -10.73 -20.88
C TRP A 405 18.65 -11.81 -21.27
N CYS A 406 17.56 -11.43 -21.92
CA CYS A 406 16.54 -12.37 -22.42
C CYS A 406 17.12 -13.36 -23.44
N ASN A 407 17.93 -12.89 -24.40
CA ASN A 407 18.58 -13.74 -25.40
C ASN A 407 19.57 -14.76 -24.79
N SER A 408 20.03 -14.53 -23.55
CA SER A 408 20.88 -15.46 -22.80
C SER A 408 20.11 -16.62 -22.14
N LYS A 409 18.77 -16.59 -22.16
CA LYS A 409 17.88 -17.57 -21.54
C LYS A 409 17.24 -18.49 -22.58
N PRO A 410 16.85 -19.72 -22.22
CA PRO A 410 16.09 -20.58 -23.13
C PRO A 410 14.70 -20.01 -23.39
N ASN A 411 14.10 -20.38 -24.53
CA ASN A 411 12.79 -19.85 -24.95
C ASN A 411 11.66 -20.13 -23.94
N ASP A 412 11.71 -21.29 -23.28
CA ASP A 412 10.75 -21.74 -22.27
C ASP A 412 11.13 -21.32 -20.85
N TYR A 413 12.08 -20.38 -20.69
CA TYR A 413 12.51 -19.86 -19.40
C TYR A 413 11.33 -19.34 -18.59
N LYS A 414 11.34 -19.67 -17.30
CA LYS A 414 10.50 -19.07 -16.26
C LYS A 414 11.40 -18.61 -15.14
N MET A 415 11.04 -17.50 -14.52
CA MET A 415 11.70 -17.07 -13.28
C MET A 415 11.56 -18.17 -12.22
N ARG A 416 12.57 -18.33 -11.36
CA ARG A 416 12.59 -19.39 -10.34
C ARG A 416 11.38 -19.35 -9.40
N ASN A 417 10.81 -18.17 -9.16
CA ASN A 417 9.60 -17.99 -8.37
C ASN A 417 8.34 -18.69 -8.93
N ALA A 418 8.34 -19.11 -10.20
CA ALA A 418 7.25 -19.91 -10.78
C ALA A 418 7.17 -21.33 -10.18
N TYR A 419 8.24 -21.76 -9.49
CA TYR A 419 8.36 -23.10 -8.89
C TYR A 419 8.31 -23.05 -7.35
N ALA A 420 7.90 -21.92 -6.76
CA ALA A 420 7.75 -21.77 -5.32
C ALA A 420 6.66 -22.71 -4.76
N PRO A 421 6.90 -23.44 -3.65
CA PRO A 421 5.95 -24.41 -3.11
C PRO A 421 4.97 -23.69 -2.19
N LEU A 422 4.29 -22.67 -2.71
CA LEU A 422 3.39 -21.82 -1.92
C LEU A 422 2.20 -22.64 -1.43
N LYS A 423 2.00 -22.67 -0.11
CA LYS A 423 0.93 -23.42 0.55
C LYS A 423 0.35 -22.64 1.70
N THR A 424 -0.95 -22.73 1.93
CA THR A 424 -1.53 -22.20 3.18
C THR A 424 -0.97 -22.97 4.39
N ALA A 425 -1.10 -22.44 5.61
CA ALA A 425 -0.72 -23.17 6.83
C ALA A 425 -1.50 -24.50 7.02
N THR A 426 -2.64 -24.65 6.35
CA THR A 426 -3.41 -25.90 6.30
C THR A 426 -2.96 -26.86 5.20
N GLY A 427 -1.93 -26.51 4.42
CA GLY A 427 -1.33 -27.36 3.38
C GLY A 427 -1.96 -27.24 1.99
N LYS A 428 -2.90 -26.32 1.76
CA LYS A 428 -3.52 -26.11 0.44
C LYS A 428 -2.53 -25.42 -0.50
N GLU A 429 -2.27 -26.00 -1.66
CA GLU A 429 -1.41 -25.41 -2.69
C GLU A 429 -1.98 -24.09 -3.24
N LEU A 430 -1.11 -23.09 -3.37
CA LEU A 430 -1.37 -21.79 -3.98
C LEU A 430 -0.71 -21.77 -5.36
N LYS A 431 -1.43 -22.28 -6.37
CA LYS A 431 -0.97 -22.22 -7.77
C LYS A 431 -1.36 -20.89 -8.39
N ILE A 432 -0.35 -20.15 -8.82
CA ILE A 432 -0.51 -18.87 -9.50
C ILE A 432 0.17 -19.06 -10.85
N ILE A 433 -0.51 -18.65 -11.91
CA ILE A 433 0.05 -18.59 -13.27
C ILE A 433 -0.10 -17.15 -13.71
N THR A 434 1.00 -16.57 -14.18
CA THR A 434 1.09 -15.16 -14.60
C THR A 434 1.49 -15.12 -16.05
N GLU A 435 1.19 -14.01 -16.73
CA GLU A 435 1.45 -13.90 -18.17
C GLU A 435 2.93 -14.13 -18.50
N TRP A 436 3.82 -13.61 -17.67
CA TRP A 436 5.27 -13.78 -17.82
C TRP A 436 5.80 -15.20 -17.55
N ASP A 437 4.94 -16.18 -17.23
CA ASP A 437 5.33 -17.60 -17.15
C ASP A 437 5.29 -18.31 -18.52
N HIS A 438 4.76 -17.65 -19.56
CA HIS A 438 4.61 -18.20 -20.90
C HIS A 438 5.89 -18.09 -21.76
N GLY A 439 7.06 -18.10 -21.12
CA GLY A 439 8.37 -18.07 -21.77
C GLY A 439 9.03 -16.68 -21.75
N ILE A 440 10.28 -16.64 -22.23
CA ILE A 440 11.15 -15.48 -22.09
C ILE A 440 10.63 -14.22 -22.81
N GLU A 441 9.99 -14.38 -23.97
CA GLU A 441 9.41 -13.26 -24.71
C GLU A 441 8.21 -12.65 -23.98
N SER A 442 7.40 -13.46 -23.30
CA SER A 442 6.30 -12.94 -22.49
C SER A 442 6.83 -12.12 -21.31
N LEU A 443 7.88 -12.61 -20.63
CA LEU A 443 8.56 -11.86 -19.59
C LEU A 443 9.13 -10.53 -20.09
N TYR A 444 9.81 -10.53 -21.25
CA TYR A 444 10.31 -9.31 -21.89
C TYR A 444 9.17 -8.31 -22.13
N ASN A 445 8.06 -8.77 -22.72
CA ASN A 445 6.94 -7.92 -23.08
C ASN A 445 6.26 -7.29 -21.85
N GLU A 446 6.05 -8.06 -20.77
CA GLU A 446 5.43 -7.53 -19.55
C GLU A 446 6.36 -6.55 -18.79
N ILE A 447 7.68 -6.74 -18.82
CA ILE A 447 8.64 -5.74 -18.31
C ILE A 447 8.55 -4.46 -19.15
N CYS A 448 8.58 -4.58 -20.48
CA CYS A 448 8.50 -3.43 -21.39
C CYS A 448 7.20 -2.63 -21.18
N LYS A 449 6.07 -3.33 -21.15
CA LYS A 449 4.74 -2.76 -20.88
C LYS A 449 4.67 -2.03 -19.53
N SER A 450 5.33 -2.57 -18.50
CA SER A 450 5.41 -1.91 -17.20
C SER A 450 6.13 -0.56 -17.29
N LEU A 451 7.27 -0.51 -18.00
CA LEU A 451 8.01 0.74 -18.24
C LEU A 451 7.23 1.72 -19.11
N ASP A 452 6.50 1.24 -20.11
CA ASP A 452 5.67 2.08 -20.98
C ASP A 452 4.51 2.72 -20.19
N ASN A 453 3.88 1.97 -19.29
CA ASN A 453 2.86 2.50 -18.38
C ASN A 453 3.43 3.56 -17.43
N MET A 454 4.67 3.38 -16.96
CA MET A 454 5.38 4.39 -16.17
C MET A 454 5.59 5.66 -17.02
N VAL A 455 6.10 5.56 -18.25
CA VAL A 455 6.26 6.72 -19.14
C VAL A 455 4.93 7.42 -19.42
N ALA A 456 3.84 6.65 -19.62
CA ALA A 456 2.50 7.21 -19.80
C ALA A 456 2.05 8.02 -18.57
N PHE A 457 2.23 7.48 -17.36
CA PHE A 457 1.93 8.20 -16.12
C PHE A 457 2.75 9.49 -15.96
N MET A 458 4.06 9.45 -16.22
CA MET A 458 4.94 10.63 -16.13
C MET A 458 4.47 11.78 -17.04
N ASN A 459 3.82 11.46 -18.15
CA ASN A 459 3.29 12.42 -19.11
C ASN A 459 1.79 12.72 -18.93
N SER A 460 1.11 12.10 -17.96
CA SER A 460 -0.35 12.20 -17.82
C SER A 460 -0.83 13.59 -17.34
N LYS A 461 0.06 14.37 -16.75
CA LYS A 461 -0.18 15.75 -16.32
C LYS A 461 1.14 16.52 -16.23
N ASP A 462 1.04 17.84 -16.29
CA ASP A 462 2.16 18.74 -16.04
C ASP A 462 2.02 19.35 -14.65
N THR A 463 2.97 19.06 -13.76
CA THR A 463 3.06 19.63 -12.41
C THR A 463 4.43 20.24 -12.16
N THR A 464 5.08 20.73 -13.22
CA THR A 464 6.45 21.27 -13.18
C THR A 464 6.57 22.50 -12.28
N ASP A 465 5.46 23.21 -12.04
CA ASP A 465 5.32 24.29 -11.06
C ASP A 465 5.67 23.88 -9.61
N ALA A 466 5.69 22.58 -9.30
CA ALA A 466 6.11 22.07 -8.00
C ALA A 466 7.65 21.92 -7.83
N LEU A 467 8.45 22.11 -8.88
CA LEU A 467 9.92 21.94 -8.81
C LEU A 467 10.65 22.91 -7.88
N PRO A 468 10.27 24.20 -7.74
CA PRO A 468 10.90 25.08 -6.74
C PRO A 468 10.79 24.50 -5.32
N GLU A 469 9.64 23.92 -4.99
CA GLU A 469 9.42 23.28 -3.69
C GLU A 469 10.26 21.99 -3.54
N PHE A 470 10.35 21.19 -4.60
CA PHE A 470 11.23 20.03 -4.63
C PHE A 470 12.68 20.39 -4.31
N MET A 471 13.24 21.41 -5.00
CA MET A 471 14.62 21.83 -4.78
C MET A 471 14.82 22.43 -3.38
N ARG A 472 13.86 23.24 -2.91
CA ARG A 472 13.91 23.82 -1.55
C ARG A 472 13.94 22.74 -0.48
N ILE A 473 13.02 21.77 -0.53
CA ILE A 473 12.96 20.67 0.44
C ILE A 473 14.21 19.79 0.33
N THR A 474 14.62 19.43 -0.89
CA THR A 474 15.79 18.58 -1.13
C THR A 474 17.06 19.22 -0.56
N LYS A 475 17.32 20.51 -0.80
CA LYS A 475 18.46 21.24 -0.22
C LYS A 475 18.45 21.23 1.32
N ILE A 476 17.28 21.40 1.94
CA ILE A 476 17.13 21.37 3.40
C ILE A 476 17.44 19.96 3.94
N LEU A 477 16.87 18.93 3.32
CA LEU A 477 17.05 17.54 3.74
C LEU A 477 18.49 17.08 3.54
N ASP A 478 19.10 17.36 2.38
CA ASP A 478 20.48 17.04 2.03
C ASP A 478 21.45 17.62 3.08
N LYS A 479 21.31 18.92 3.38
CA LYS A 479 22.08 19.56 4.44
C LYS A 479 21.88 18.91 5.80
N SER A 480 20.64 18.53 6.13
CA SER A 480 20.31 17.96 7.45
C SER A 480 20.74 16.51 7.62
N ARG A 481 20.87 15.77 6.52
CA ARG A 481 21.19 14.33 6.47
C ARG A 481 22.63 14.06 6.03
N ASN A 482 23.37 15.09 5.63
CA ASN A 482 24.69 15.00 5.02
C ASN A 482 24.67 14.13 3.76
N GLU A 483 23.72 14.46 2.87
CA GLU A 483 23.47 13.80 1.58
C GLU A 483 23.60 14.82 0.44
N ASP A 484 23.62 14.34 -0.80
CA ASP A 484 23.79 15.18 -1.98
C ASP A 484 23.02 14.61 -3.18
N PHE A 485 21.88 15.23 -3.50
CA PHE A 485 21.06 14.89 -4.66
C PHE A 485 21.81 15.03 -5.98
N GLU A 486 22.61 16.08 -6.14
CA GLU A 486 23.26 16.42 -7.40
C GLU A 486 24.35 15.42 -7.74
N LYS A 487 25.04 14.93 -6.70
CA LYS A 487 26.00 13.83 -6.86
C LYS A 487 25.33 12.51 -7.21
N LEU A 488 24.16 12.22 -6.61
CA LEU A 488 23.47 10.93 -6.80
C LEU A 488 22.71 10.86 -8.12
N CYS A 489 22.08 11.95 -8.55
CA CYS A 489 21.23 12.01 -9.75
C CYS A 489 21.66 13.16 -10.67
N PRO A 490 22.90 13.19 -11.17
CA PRO A 490 23.50 14.38 -11.80
C PRO A 490 22.75 14.88 -13.03
N ILE A 491 22.25 13.96 -13.88
CA ILE A 491 21.50 14.33 -15.10
C ILE A 491 20.18 15.00 -14.73
N VAL A 492 19.42 14.38 -13.82
CA VAL A 492 18.11 14.89 -13.38
C VAL A 492 18.29 16.22 -12.64
N ALA A 493 19.29 16.31 -11.76
CA ALA A 493 19.58 17.54 -11.01
C ALA A 493 19.98 18.70 -11.93
N LYS A 494 20.85 18.45 -12.92
CA LYS A 494 21.25 19.45 -13.91
C LYS A 494 20.05 19.99 -14.67
N ASP A 495 19.19 19.13 -15.20
CA ASP A 495 18.03 19.57 -15.98
C ASP A 495 17.02 20.35 -15.12
N ILE A 496 16.83 19.96 -13.86
CA ILE A 496 15.96 20.70 -12.94
C ILE A 496 16.53 22.11 -12.68
N LYS A 497 17.84 22.24 -12.46
CA LYS A 497 18.48 23.56 -12.29
C LYS A 497 18.39 24.44 -13.53
N GLU A 498 18.69 23.89 -14.70
CA GLU A 498 18.52 24.59 -15.98
C GLU A 498 17.09 25.09 -16.16
N HIS A 499 16.08 24.28 -15.79
CA HIS A 499 14.68 24.69 -15.85
C HIS A 499 14.33 25.81 -14.88
N LEU A 500 14.94 25.83 -13.68
CA LEU A 500 14.71 26.83 -12.64
C LEU A 500 15.56 28.10 -12.80
N ASN A 501 16.50 28.13 -13.76
CA ASN A 501 17.52 29.16 -13.91
C ASN A 501 18.44 29.32 -12.68
N GLU A 502 18.79 28.19 -12.04
CA GLU A 502 19.70 28.11 -10.88
C GLU A 502 21.14 27.70 -11.23
#